data_AF-A0A418AG74-F1
#
_entry.id   AF-A0A418AG74-F1
#
_cell.length_a   1.000
_cell.length_b   1.000
_cell.length_c   1.000
_cell.angle_alpha   90.00
_cell.angle_beta   90.00
_cell.angle_gamma   90.00
#
_symmetry.space_group_name_H-M   'P 1'
#
loop_
_entity.id
_entity.type
_entity.pdbx_description
1 polymer ?
#
loop_
_entity_poly.entity_id
_entity_poly.type
_entity_poly.pdbx_seq_one_letter_code
_entity_poly.pdbx_strand_id
1 'polypeptide(L)'
;MSKPFLTTEDMNMCFSLFCCVYGIGTLGMPGNYARAGYFWATVALVFMAAVNMYATVCMSKVMLEAPKSVRTMGDLGKFVLGCT
;
A
#
# COMPACT_ATOMS: atom_id res chain seq x y z
N MET A 1 -24.17 -0.85 -15.90
CA MET A 1 -23.94 -2.14 -15.22
C MET A 1 -23.61 -1.85 -13.76
N SER A 2 -24.47 -2.25 -12.83
CA SER A 2 -24.13 -2.22 -11.39
C SER A 2 -23.04 -3.27 -11.16
N LYS A 3 -21.79 -2.85 -11.01
CA LYS A 3 -20.72 -3.76 -10.58
C LYS A 3 -21.00 -4.11 -9.10
N PRO A 4 -21.03 -5.40 -8.73
CA PRO A 4 -21.14 -5.77 -7.33
C PRO A 4 -19.99 -5.08 -6.56
N PHE A 5 -20.33 -4.42 -5.46
CA PHE A 5 -19.40 -3.57 -4.72
C PHE A 5 -18.30 -4.38 -4.02
N LEU A 6 -18.50 -5.69 -3.86
CA LEU A 6 -17.56 -6.63 -3.26
C LEU A 6 -17.80 -8.04 -3.82
N THR A 7 -16.84 -8.56 -4.60
CA THR A 7 -16.85 -9.94 -5.10
C THR A 7 -16.03 -10.83 -4.15
N THR A 8 -16.26 -12.14 -4.18
CA THR A 8 -15.46 -13.11 -3.41
C THR A 8 -13.97 -13.03 -3.75
N GLU A 9 -13.60 -12.73 -5.00
CA GLU A 9 -12.21 -12.47 -5.41
C GLU A 9 -11.62 -11.24 -4.71
N ASP A 10 -12.39 -10.15 -4.60
CA ASP A 10 -11.95 -8.93 -3.91
C ASP A 10 -11.67 -9.21 -2.42
N MET A 11 -12.49 -10.07 -1.79
CA MET A 11 -12.31 -10.49 -0.40
C MET A 11 -11.03 -11.31 -0.19
N ASN A 12 -10.71 -12.23 -1.10
CA ASN A 12 -9.46 -13.00 -1.05
C ASN A 12 -8.23 -12.10 -1.23
N MET A 13 -8.33 -11.11 -2.14
CA MET A 13 -7.28 -10.10 -2.33
C MET A 13 -7.08 -9.25 -1.07
N CYS A 14 -8.17 -8.80 -0.42
CA CYS A 14 -8.09 -8.08 0.85
C CYS A 14 -7.43 -8.92 1.96
N PHE A 15 -7.72 -10.22 2.04
CA PHE A 15 -7.10 -11.11 3.03
C PHE A 15 -5.60 -11.30 2.77
N SER A 16 -5.21 -11.48 1.51
CA SER A 16 -3.80 -11.57 1.12
C SER A 16 -3.04 -10.28 1.45
N LEU A 17 -3.63 -9.11 1.15
CA LEU A 17 -3.06 -7.82 1.49
C LEU A 17 -2.91 -7.63 3.01
N PHE A 18 -3.92 -8.03 3.80
CA PHE A 18 -3.84 -7.97 5.25
C PHE A 18 -2.68 -8.83 5.78
N CYS A 19 -2.57 -10.08 5.33
CA CYS A 19 -1.47 -10.96 5.72
C CYS A 19 -0.09 -10.37 5.37
N CYS A 20 0.06 -9.76 4.19
CA CYS A 20 1.32 -9.14 3.77
C CYS A 20 1.68 -7.89 4.59
N VAL A 21 0.69 -7.10 5.04
CA VAL A 21 0.91 -5.86 5.80
C VAL A 21 1.18 -6.14 7.28
N TYR A 22 0.54 -7.14 7.87
CA TYR A 22 0.77 -7.59 9.24
C TYR A 22 2.03 -8.47 9.33
N GLY A 23 3.18 -7.89 8.94
CA GLY A 23 4.48 -8.54 8.99
C GLY A 23 5.38 -7.98 10.11
N ILE A 24 6.69 -8.06 9.88
CA ILE A 24 7.72 -7.62 10.84
C ILE A 24 7.60 -6.13 11.23
N GLY A 25 6.99 -5.32 10.34
CA GLY A 25 6.81 -3.88 10.57
C GLY A 25 5.90 -3.55 11.75
N THR A 26 4.91 -4.39 12.06
CA THR A 26 4.02 -4.18 13.21
C THR A 26 4.71 -4.51 14.54
N LEU A 27 5.72 -5.39 14.53
CA LEU A 27 6.49 -5.76 15.72
C LEU A 27 7.33 -4.60 16.27
N GLY A 28 7.73 -3.65 15.42
CA GLY A 28 8.50 -2.46 15.83
C GLY A 28 7.64 -1.29 16.35
N MET A 29 6.34 -1.30 16.07
CA MET A 29 5.40 -0.25 16.49
C MET A 29 5.38 0.00 18.02
N PRO A 30 5.29 -1.01 18.91
CA PRO A 30 5.27 -0.76 20.35
C PRO A 30 6.54 -0.06 20.85
N GLY A 31 7.71 -0.37 20.28
CA GLY A 31 8.96 0.31 20.60
C GLY A 31 8.96 1.78 20.15
N ASN A 32 8.43 2.06 18.96
CA ASN A 32 8.27 3.43 18.46
C ASN A 32 7.29 4.23 19.32
N TYR A 33 6.17 3.62 19.73
CA TYR A 33 5.18 4.23 20.61
C TYR A 33 5.73 4.51 22.01
N ALA A 34 6.56 3.63 22.56
CA ALA A 34 7.22 3.83 23.84
C ALA A 34 8.21 5.02 23.82
N ARG A 35 8.85 5.28 22.68
CA ARG A 35 9.86 6.35 22.54
C ARG A 35 9.27 7.71 22.17
N ALA A 36 8.28 7.75 21.27
CA ALA A 36 7.65 9.00 20.81
C ALA A 36 6.46 9.45 21.69
N GLY A 37 5.91 8.54 22.49
CA GLY A 37 4.68 8.76 23.24
C GLY A 37 3.42 8.52 22.40
N TYR A 38 2.32 8.16 23.08
CA TYR A 38 1.10 7.67 22.43
C TYR A 38 0.51 8.67 21.42
N PHE A 39 0.42 9.96 21.80
CA PHE A 39 -0.22 10.98 20.96
C PHE A 39 0.56 11.28 19.68
N TRP A 40 1.88 11.47 19.78
CA TRP A 40 2.70 11.77 18.60
C TRP A 40 2.86 10.56 17.69
N ALA A 41 2.95 9.36 18.26
CA ALA A 41 3.04 8.13 17.49
C ALA A 41 1.75 7.84 16.72
N THR A 42 0.55 8.04 17.31
CA THR A 42 -0.72 7.86 16.58
C THR A 42 -0.90 8.88 15.46
N VAL A 43 -0.58 10.16 15.71
CA VAL A 43 -0.67 11.19 14.66
C VAL A 43 0.26 10.86 13.50
N ALA A 44 1.51 10.49 13.78
CA ALA A 44 2.48 10.09 12.76
C ALA A 44 2.03 8.83 12.00
N LEU A 45 1.49 7.83 12.71
CA LEU A 45 0.97 6.61 12.11
C LEU A 45 -0.17 6.90 11.13
N VAL A 46 -1.17 7.67 11.57
CA VAL A 46 -2.34 8.00 10.75
C VAL A 46 -1.93 8.82 9.52
N PHE A 47 -1.03 9.79 9.70
CA PHE A 47 -0.50 10.57 8.58
C PHE A 47 0.23 9.69 7.56
N MET A 48 1.15 8.84 8.02
CA MET A 48 1.87 7.89 7.14
C MET A 48 0.92 6.91 6.44
N ALA A 49 -0.10 6.43 7.15
CA ALA A 49 -1.12 5.55 6.57
C ALA A 49 -1.90 6.26 5.45
N ALA A 50 -2.32 7.51 5.66
CA ALA A 50 -3.03 8.29 4.66
C ALA A 50 -2.17 8.55 3.41
N VAL A 51 -0.90 8.93 3.58
CA VAL A 51 0.03 9.17 2.47
C VAL A 51 0.30 7.89 1.69
N ASN A 52 0.56 6.77 2.38
CA ASN A 52 0.81 5.48 1.72
C ASN A 52 -0.43 4.93 1.01
N MET A 53 -1.63 5.14 1.56
CA MET A 53 -2.88 4.76 0.90
C MET A 53 -3.08 5.55 -0.39
N TYR A 54 -2.88 6.88 -0.36
CA TYR A 54 -2.97 7.72 -1.55
C TYR A 54 -1.95 7.30 -2.62
N ALA A 55 -0.69 7.11 -2.22
CA ALA A 55 0.36 6.65 -3.13
C ALA A 55 0.02 5.31 -3.78
N THR A 56 -0.50 4.35 -3.00
CA THR A 56 -0.92 3.04 -3.51
C THR A 56 -2.03 3.16 -4.56
N VAL A 57 -3.02 4.04 -4.34
CA VAL A 57 -4.08 4.30 -5.34
C VAL A 57 -3.51 4.89 -6.63
N CYS A 58 -2.59 5.86 -6.52
CA CYS A 58 -1.91 6.42 -7.70
C CYS A 58 -1.12 5.34 -8.45
N MET A 59 -0.37 4.50 -7.74
CA MET A 59 0.38 3.41 -8.33
C MET A 59 -0.51 2.39 -9.02
N SER A 60 -1.65 2.01 -8.42
CA SER A 60 -2.61 1.11 -9.05
C SER A 60 -3.13 1.68 -10.38
N LYS A 61 -3.38 2.99 -10.45
CA LYS A 61 -3.80 3.64 -11.71
C LYS A 61 -2.71 3.59 -12.78
N VAL A 62 -1.46 3.87 -12.42
CA VAL A 62 -0.32 3.77 -13.35
C VAL A 62 -0.11 2.33 -13.82
N MET A 63 -0.29 1.36 -12.94
CA MET A 63 -0.12 -0.06 -13.27
C MET A 63 -1.21 -0.61 -14.21
N LEU A 64 -2.36 0.07 -14.33
CA LEU A 64 -3.37 -0.25 -15.34
C LEU A 64 -2.94 0.18 -16.76
N GLU A 65 -2.12 1.23 -16.87
CA GLU A 65 -1.56 1.72 -18.14
C GLU A 65 -0.23 1.02 -18.49
N ALA A 66 0.43 0.43 -17.49
CA ALA A 66 1.73 -0.20 -17.65
C ALA A 66 1.66 -1.53 -18.41
N PRO A 67 2.66 -1.83 -19.28
CA PRO A 67 2.74 -3.11 -19.96
C PRO A 67 3.03 -4.26 -18.98
N LYS A 68 2.63 -5.49 -19.33
CA LYS A 68 2.77 -6.70 -18.49
C LYS A 68 4.22 -7.03 -18.06
N SER A 69 5.22 -6.38 -18.65
CA SER A 69 6.62 -6.51 -18.24
C SER A 69 6.92 -5.80 -16.92
N VAL A 70 6.10 -4.83 -16.52
CA VAL A 70 6.28 -4.07 -15.27
C VAL A 70 5.66 -4.84 -14.12
N ARG A 71 6.50 -5.43 -13.25
CA ARG A 71 6.04 -6.21 -12.09
C ARG A 71 6.60 -5.70 -10.77
N THR A 72 7.73 -4.99 -10.80
CA THR A 72 8.34 -4.42 -9.60
C THR A 72 8.15 -2.91 -9.54
N MET A 73 8.24 -2.33 -8.33
CA MET A 73 8.21 -0.87 -8.17
C MET A 73 9.38 -0.18 -8.91
N GLY A 74 10.52 -0.86 -9.05
CA GLY A 74 11.66 -0.36 -9.81
C GLY A 74 11.37 -0.30 -11.32
N ASP A 75 10.70 -1.31 -11.86
CA ASP A 75 10.28 -1.32 -13.27
C ASP A 75 9.19 -0.28 -13.53
N LEU A 76 8.27 -0.09 -12.57
CA LEU A 76 7.26 0.97 -12.65
C LEU A 76 7.92 2.35 -12.69
N GLY A 77 8.98 2.56 -11.89
CA GLY A 77 9.78 3.78 -11.93
C GLY A 77 10.45 4.01 -13.29
N LYS A 78 11.07 2.98 -13.88
CA LYS A 78 11.68 3.07 -15.22
C LYS A 78 10.64 3.38 -16.31
N PHE A 79 9.46 2.77 -16.21
CA PHE A 79 8.35 3.03 -17.10
C PHE A 79 7.87 4.49 -17.01
N VAL A 80 7.67 5.02 -15.80
CA VAL A 80 7.25 6.41 -15.58
C VAL A 80 8.31 7.42 -16.04
N LEU A 81 9.60 7.08 -15.91
CA LEU A 81 10.72 7.93 -16.35
C LEU A 81 11.00 7.82 -17.86
N GLY A 82 10.30 6.96 -18.61
CA GLY A 82 10.50 6.77 -20.05
C GLY A 82 11.81 6.07 -20.41
N CYS A 83 12.44 5.34 -19.46
CA CYS A 83 13.66 4.58 -19.69
C CYS A 83 13.39 3.14 -20.15
N THR A 84 12.20 2.84 -20.69
CA THR A 84 11.78 1.49 -21.12
C THR A 84 11.04 1.55 -22.45
#